data_AF-A0A6B2C4F6-F1
#
_entry.id   AF-A0A6B2C4F6-F1
#
_cell.length_a   1.000
_cell.length_b   1.000
_cell.length_c   1.000
_cell.angle_alpha   90.00
_cell.angle_beta   90.00
_cell.angle_gamma   90.00
#
_symmetry.space_group_name_H-M   'P 1'
#
loop_
_entity.id
_entity.type
_entity.pdbx_description
1 polymer ?
#
loop_
_entity_poly.entity_id
_entity_poly.type
_entity_poly.pdbx_seq_one_letter_code
_entity_poly.pdbx_strand_id
1 'polypeptide(L)'
;MISGNNSKEKGIVEEGKLTIAEIEVQSIVPSLVRHIIKRYLKKVGFNNINVTHKVGNTPFTLKLVIEAETNKPLSREQKNRVNYLVSTLEYLIYKVNGNGSKLDPEELRTALAKVEPSLRKVYYKLN
;
A
#
# COMPACT_ATOMS: atom_id res chain seq x y z
N MET A 1 4.17 -35.38 30.26
CA MET A 1 3.18 -35.30 29.16
C MET A 1 3.66 -34.26 28.17
N ILE A 2 4.20 -34.71 27.04
CA ILE A 2 4.58 -33.84 25.91
C ILE A 2 3.38 -33.87 24.96
N SER A 3 2.81 -32.71 24.65
CA SER A 3 2.00 -32.56 23.45
C SER A 3 2.32 -31.19 22.88
N GLY A 4 3.26 -31.19 21.93
CA GLY A 4 3.42 -30.09 21.01
C GLY A 4 2.21 -30.06 20.08
N ASN A 5 1.73 -28.86 19.80
CA ASN A 5 1.08 -28.59 18.53
C ASN A 5 1.70 -27.34 17.95
N ASN A 6 2.77 -27.60 17.20
CA ASN A 6 3.29 -26.76 16.14
C ASN A 6 2.19 -26.66 15.07
N SER A 7 1.22 -25.76 15.25
CA SER A 7 0.31 -25.38 14.17
C SER A 7 1.10 -24.53 13.18
N LYS A 8 1.80 -25.25 12.29
CA LYS A 8 2.01 -24.83 10.90
C LYS A 8 0.63 -24.53 10.32
N GLU A 9 0.16 -23.30 10.48
CA GLU A 9 -0.86 -22.77 9.59
C GLU A 9 -0.18 -22.58 8.24
N LYS A 10 -0.28 -23.65 7.45
CA LYS A 10 -0.22 -23.65 6.01
C LYS A 10 -0.89 -22.38 5.52
N GLY A 11 -0.10 -21.48 4.93
CA GLY A 11 -0.65 -20.44 4.08
C GLY A 11 -1.42 -21.14 2.96
N ILE A 12 -2.73 -21.27 3.14
CA ILE A 12 -3.64 -21.50 2.04
C ILE A 12 -3.55 -20.19 1.27
N VAL A 13 -2.70 -20.21 0.23
CA VAL A 13 -2.73 -19.18 -0.80
C VAL A 13 -4.08 -19.41 -1.48
N GLU A 14 -5.10 -18.66 -1.07
CA GLU A 14 -6.25 -18.45 -1.93
C GLU A 14 -5.69 -17.77 -3.18
N GLU A 15 -5.54 -18.55 -4.25
CA GLU A 15 -5.21 -18.03 -5.55
C GLU A 15 -6.19 -16.89 -5.88
N GLY A 16 -5.65 -15.73 -6.22
CA GLY A 16 -6.41 -14.69 -6.91
C GLY A 16 -6.44 -13.32 -6.24
N LYS A 17 -6.15 -13.14 -4.96
CA LYS A 17 -6.17 -11.79 -4.34
C LYS A 17 -5.30 -11.66 -3.09
N LEU A 18 -4.50 -10.60 -3.03
CA LEU A 18 -3.65 -10.22 -1.90
C LEU A 18 -4.02 -8.80 -1.45
N THR A 19 -4.39 -8.67 -0.18
CA THR A 19 -4.46 -7.36 0.49
C THR A 19 -3.05 -6.97 0.95
N ILE A 20 -2.53 -5.88 0.37
CA ILE A 20 -1.20 -5.34 0.68
C ILE A 20 -1.27 -4.48 1.95
N ALA A 21 -2.30 -3.66 2.06
CA ALA A 21 -2.49 -2.78 3.22
C ALA A 21 -3.95 -2.35 3.36
N GLU A 22 -4.36 -2.14 4.61
CA GLU A 22 -5.58 -1.42 4.97
C GLU A 22 -5.21 -0.35 6.00
N ILE A 23 -5.39 0.93 5.66
CA ILE A 23 -4.97 2.05 6.50
C ILE A 23 -6.15 2.97 6.76
N GLU A 24 -6.44 3.30 8.02
CA GLU A 24 -7.51 4.24 8.34
C GLU A 24 -7.14 5.68 7.97
N VAL A 25 -8.09 6.39 7.36
CA VAL A 25 -7.99 7.80 6.98
C VAL A 25 -9.32 8.51 7.26
N GLN A 26 -9.28 9.78 7.61
CA GLN A 26 -10.48 10.58 7.91
C GLN A 26 -11.17 11.12 6.65
N SER A 27 -10.50 11.07 5.50
CA SER A 27 -11.01 11.61 4.23
C SER A 27 -10.38 10.92 3.03
N ILE A 28 -10.98 11.10 1.86
CA ILE A 28 -10.53 10.50 0.60
C ILE A 28 -9.12 11.00 0.26
N VAL A 29 -8.19 10.07 0.02
CA VAL A 29 -6.84 10.43 -0.45
C VAL A 29 -6.87 10.90 -1.91
N PRO A 30 -6.02 11.87 -2.31
CA PRO A 30 -5.96 12.35 -3.68
C PRO A 30 -5.81 11.23 -4.71
N SER A 31 -6.42 11.41 -5.89
CA SER A 31 -6.29 10.45 -7.00
C SER A 31 -4.83 10.21 -7.39
N LEU A 32 -4.02 11.27 -7.34
CA LEU A 32 -2.59 11.21 -7.66
C LEU A 32 -1.80 10.35 -6.67
N VAL A 33 -2.11 10.43 -5.37
CA VAL A 33 -1.55 9.52 -4.34
C VAL A 33 -1.84 8.06 -4.72
N ARG A 34 -3.11 7.74 -5.01
CA ARG A 34 -3.50 6.37 -5.41
C ARG A 34 -2.76 5.91 -6.67
N HIS A 35 -2.57 6.80 -7.64
CA HIS A 35 -1.84 6.48 -8.86
C HIS A 35 -0.36 6.19 -8.57
N ILE A 36 0.30 6.98 -7.73
CA ILE A 36 1.70 6.75 -7.34
C ILE A 36 1.86 5.40 -6.65
N ILE A 37 0.95 5.04 -5.74
CA ILE A 37 0.91 3.72 -5.09
C ILE A 37 0.84 2.61 -6.14
N LYS A 38 -0.11 2.69 -7.08
CA LYS A 38 -0.25 1.71 -8.17
C LYS A 38 1.02 1.60 -9.01
N ARG A 39 1.62 2.73 -9.37
CA ARG A 39 2.84 2.77 -10.19
C ARG A 39 4.03 2.13 -9.47
N TYR A 40 4.19 2.42 -8.18
CA TYR A 40 5.23 1.81 -7.34
C TYR A 40 5.07 0.30 -7.29
N LEU A 41 3.87 -0.20 -6.95
CA LEU A 41 3.61 -1.63 -6.84
C LEU A 41 3.76 -2.36 -8.17
N LYS A 42 3.41 -1.72 -9.29
CA LYS A 42 3.66 -2.28 -10.62
C LYS A 42 5.15 -2.47 -10.90
N LYS A 43 6.01 -1.58 -10.38
CA LYS A 43 7.48 -1.72 -10.47
C LYS A 43 8.04 -2.79 -9.55
N VAL A 44 7.38 -3.06 -8.42
CA VAL A 44 7.70 -4.18 -7.52
C VAL A 44 7.28 -5.53 -8.12
N GLY A 45 6.49 -5.54 -9.20
CA GLY A 45 6.07 -6.75 -9.92
C GLY A 45 4.68 -7.24 -9.57
N PHE A 46 3.85 -6.40 -8.93
CA PHE A 46 2.43 -6.70 -8.71
C PHE A 46 1.59 -6.40 -9.96
N ASN A 47 0.56 -7.21 -10.18
CA ASN A 47 -0.43 -7.03 -11.24
C ASN A 47 -1.81 -6.74 -10.66
N ASN A 48 -2.71 -6.19 -11.49
CA ASN A 48 -4.12 -5.94 -11.14
C ASN A 48 -4.29 -5.18 -9.81
N ILE A 49 -3.49 -4.13 -9.64
CA ILE A 49 -3.44 -3.35 -8.39
C ILE A 49 -4.67 -2.45 -8.29
N ASN A 50 -5.43 -2.65 -7.21
CA ASN A 50 -6.54 -1.80 -6.84
C ASN A 50 -6.20 -0.96 -5.61
N VAL A 51 -6.61 0.32 -5.64
CA VAL A 51 -6.43 1.25 -4.52
C VAL A 51 -7.74 1.98 -4.36
N THR A 52 -8.50 1.60 -3.33
CA THR A 52 -9.88 2.04 -3.10
C THR A 52 -10.06 2.52 -1.67
N HIS A 53 -11.19 3.17 -1.43
CA HIS A 53 -11.64 3.47 -0.08
C HIS A 53 -12.79 2.53 0.25
N LYS A 54 -12.79 1.97 1.44
CA LYS A 54 -13.92 1.27 2.05
C LYS A 54 -14.39 2.04 3.28
N VAL A 55 -15.55 1.69 3.81
CA VAL A 55 -16.02 2.21 5.11
C VAL A 55 -15.00 1.82 6.19
N GLY A 56 -14.62 2.78 7.03
CA GLY A 56 -13.70 2.57 8.14
C GLY A 56 -14.34 1.81 9.30
N ASN A 57 -13.61 1.69 10.40
CA ASN A 57 -14.17 1.04 11.60
C ASN A 57 -15.24 1.91 12.28
N THR A 58 -15.27 3.21 11.99
CA THR A 58 -16.29 4.14 12.48
C THR A 58 -17.02 4.79 11.31
N PRO A 59 -18.27 5.28 11.50
CA PRO A 59 -19.00 5.99 10.46
C PRO A 59 -18.31 7.25 9.91
N PHE A 60 -17.33 7.79 10.65
CA PHE A 60 -16.60 9.01 10.29
C PHE A 60 -15.21 8.74 9.71
N THR A 61 -14.82 7.47 9.56
CA THR A 61 -13.53 7.08 8.98
C THR A 61 -13.71 6.29 7.70
N LEU A 62 -12.69 6.35 6.85
CA LEU A 62 -12.53 5.53 5.67
C LEU A 62 -11.32 4.61 5.87
N LYS A 63 -11.29 3.52 5.13
CA LYS A 63 -10.12 2.63 5.04
C LYS A 63 -9.55 2.70 3.64
N LEU A 64 -8.32 3.19 3.48
CA LEU A 64 -7.56 3.08 2.24
C LEU A 64 -7.10 1.63 2.09
N VAL A 65 -7.66 0.93 1.11
CA VAL A 65 -7.38 -0.48 0.85
C VAL A 65 -6.56 -0.62 -0.41
N ILE A 66 -5.42 -1.31 -0.30
CA ILE A 66 -4.51 -1.61 -1.39
C ILE A 66 -4.52 -3.12 -1.60
N GLU A 67 -4.99 -3.53 -2.78
CA GLU A 67 -5.12 -4.94 -3.18
C GLU A 67 -4.34 -5.17 -4.47
N ALA A 68 -3.81 -6.38 -4.65
CA ALA A 68 -3.19 -6.83 -5.90
C ALA A 68 -3.48 -8.31 -6.10
N GLU A 69 -3.17 -8.84 -7.28
CA GLU A 69 -3.22 -10.27 -7.53
C GLU A 69 -1.82 -10.87 -7.49
N THR A 70 -1.69 -12.04 -6.85
CA THR A 70 -0.46 -12.83 -6.90
C THR A 70 -0.80 -14.31 -6.85
N ASN A 71 -0.12 -15.08 -7.70
CA ASN A 71 -0.22 -16.55 -7.74
C ASN A 71 1.03 -17.20 -7.14
N LYS A 72 1.94 -16.38 -6.59
CA LYS A 72 3.22 -16.82 -6.02
C LYS A 72 3.43 -16.18 -4.65
N PRO A 73 4.10 -16.88 -3.72
CA PRO A 73 4.58 -16.26 -2.50
C PRO A 73 5.47 -15.04 -2.80
N LEU A 74 5.33 -13.99 -1.99
CA LEU A 74 6.14 -12.78 -2.16
C LEU A 74 7.62 -13.05 -1.88
N SER A 75 8.49 -12.58 -2.78
CA SER A 75 9.93 -12.59 -2.54
C SER A 75 10.31 -11.69 -1.36
N ARG A 76 11.49 -11.91 -0.77
CA ARG A 76 12.00 -11.04 0.31
C ARG A 76 12.09 -9.58 -0.13
N GLU A 77 12.52 -9.34 -1.36
CA GLU A 77 12.58 -8.00 -1.93
C GLU A 77 11.17 -7.38 -2.02
N GLN A 78 10.19 -8.11 -2.58
CA GLN A 78 8.81 -7.62 -2.66
C GLN A 78 8.23 -7.27 -1.29
N LYS A 79 8.47 -8.11 -0.27
CA LYS A 79 8.07 -7.84 1.12
C LYS A 79 8.71 -6.57 1.65
N ASN A 80 10.03 -6.38 1.48
CA ASN A 80 10.71 -5.17 1.92
C ASN A 80 10.15 -3.92 1.24
N ARG A 81 9.82 -4.02 -0.06
CA ARG A 81 9.28 -2.92 -0.85
C ARG A 81 7.85 -2.56 -0.44
N VAL A 82 7.03 -3.57 -0.14
CA VAL A 82 5.69 -3.40 0.44
C VAL A 82 5.78 -2.74 1.81
N ASN A 83 6.62 -3.25 2.71
CA ASN A 83 6.80 -2.68 4.04
C ASN A 83 7.24 -1.21 3.95
N TYR A 84 8.16 -0.88 3.05
CA TYR A 84 8.58 0.50 2.82
C TYR A 84 7.42 1.40 2.38
N LEU A 85 6.56 0.92 1.47
CA LEU A 85 5.36 1.66 1.04
C LEU A 85 4.42 1.89 2.22
N VAL A 86 4.10 0.85 2.99
CA VAL A 86 3.17 0.91 4.11
C VAL A 86 3.67 1.90 5.17
N SER A 87 4.90 1.76 5.63
CA SER A 87 5.47 2.67 6.63
C SER A 87 5.56 4.12 6.12
N THR A 88 5.84 4.32 4.83
CA THR A 88 5.82 5.66 4.23
C THR A 88 4.42 6.27 4.24
N LEU A 89 3.40 5.49 3.88
CA LEU A 89 2.01 5.95 3.88
C LEU A 89 1.53 6.26 5.30
N GLU A 90 1.78 5.38 6.27
CA GLU A 90 1.43 5.58 7.68
C GLU A 90 2.08 6.86 8.22
N TYR A 91 3.36 7.08 7.94
CA TYR A 91 4.07 8.30 8.34
C TYR A 91 3.43 9.56 7.74
N LEU A 92 3.15 9.57 6.43
CA LEU A 92 2.56 10.74 5.77
C LEU A 92 1.12 11.00 6.23
N ILE A 93 0.34 9.95 6.47
CA ILE A 93 -1.02 10.05 7.02
C ILE A 93 -0.97 10.61 8.44
N TYR A 94 -0.06 10.12 9.28
CA TYR A 94 0.17 10.65 10.62
C TYR A 94 0.55 12.14 10.58
N LYS A 95 1.45 12.54 9.68
CA LYS A 95 1.89 13.94 9.50
C LYS A 95 0.72 14.89 9.20
N VAL A 96 -0.33 14.41 8.53
CA VAL A 96 -1.54 15.19 8.22
C VAL A 96 -2.69 14.92 9.19
N ASN A 97 -2.41 14.35 10.37
CA ASN A 97 -3.36 14.00 11.42
C ASN A 97 -4.50 13.08 10.92
N GLY A 98 -4.19 12.14 10.03
CA GLY A 98 -5.18 11.23 9.46
C GLY A 98 -6.02 11.81 8.32
N ASN A 99 -5.88 13.11 8.02
CA ASN A 99 -6.66 13.78 6.98
C ASN A 99 -6.13 13.45 5.58
N GLY A 100 -6.62 12.35 5.00
CA GLY A 100 -6.18 11.79 3.72
C GLY A 100 -6.15 12.80 2.56
N SER A 101 -7.10 13.74 2.49
CA SER A 101 -7.19 14.77 1.44
C SER A 101 -6.02 15.75 1.43
N LYS A 102 -5.30 15.88 2.55
CA LYS A 102 -4.11 16.73 2.69
C LYS A 102 -2.80 16.01 2.37
N LEU A 103 -2.84 14.73 2.00
CA LEU A 103 -1.62 14.01 1.60
C LEU A 103 -1.01 14.64 0.35
N ASP A 104 0.25 15.06 0.47
CA ASP A 104 1.03 15.55 -0.67
C ASP A 104 1.50 14.39 -1.56
N PRO A 105 1.02 14.29 -2.81
CA PRO A 105 1.46 13.24 -3.72
C PRO A 105 2.96 13.31 -4.05
N GLU A 106 3.55 14.50 -4.13
CA GLU A 106 4.96 14.67 -4.47
C GLU A 106 5.87 14.24 -3.31
N GLU A 107 5.44 14.44 -2.08
CA GLU A 107 6.15 13.92 -0.90
C GLU A 107 6.17 12.38 -0.91
N LEU A 108 5.03 11.75 -1.17
CA LEU A 108 4.96 10.28 -1.34
C LEU A 108 5.85 9.80 -2.48
N ARG A 109 5.76 10.44 -3.66
CA ARG A 109 6.56 10.08 -4.83
C ARG A 109 8.05 10.14 -4.53
N THR A 110 8.49 11.22 -3.89
CA THR A 110 9.91 11.47 -3.56
C THR A 110 10.42 10.47 -2.54
N ALA A 111 9.62 10.13 -1.52
CA ALA A 111 9.96 9.09 -0.56
C ALA A 111 10.13 7.73 -1.24
N LEU A 112 9.15 7.29 -2.03
CA LEU A 112 9.21 6.01 -2.75
C LEU A 112 10.35 5.98 -3.79
N ALA A 113 10.72 7.12 -4.36
CA ALA A 113 11.83 7.23 -5.31
C ALA A 113 13.23 6.97 -4.72
N LYS A 114 13.36 6.95 -3.38
CA LYS A 114 14.62 6.57 -2.70
C LYS A 114 14.97 5.11 -2.95
N VAL A 115 13.94 4.26 -3.01
CA VAL A 115 14.09 2.82 -3.20
C VAL A 115 13.68 2.41 -4.63
N GLU A 116 12.78 3.14 -5.32
CA GLU A 116 12.39 2.92 -6.72
C GLU A 116 12.73 4.13 -7.61
N PRO A 117 13.97 4.25 -8.12
CA PRO A 117 14.42 5.43 -8.85
C PRO A 117 13.60 5.79 -10.09
N SER A 118 12.85 4.84 -10.69
CA SER A 118 11.99 5.14 -11.85
C SER A 118 10.82 6.08 -11.53
N LEU A 119 10.51 6.28 -10.24
CA LEU A 119 9.55 7.29 -9.78
C LEU A 119 10.10 8.72 -9.74
N ARG A 120 11.42 8.92 -9.92
CA ARG A 120 12.02 10.28 -9.94
C ARG A 120 11.49 11.14 -11.09
N LYS A 121 11.14 10.53 -12.22
CA LYS A 121 10.51 11.23 -13.35
C LYS A 121 9.12 11.71 -12.93
N VAL A 122 8.92 13.02 -12.95
CA VAL A 122 7.62 13.67 -12.72
C VAL A 122 6.80 13.54 -14.00
N TYR A 123 5.67 12.85 -13.93
CA TYR A 123 4.76 12.70 -15.07
C TYR A 123 3.58 13.70 -15.04
N TYR A 124 3.53 14.56 -14.02
CA TYR A 124 2.36 15.40 -13.72
C TYR A 124 2.67 16.90 -13.71
N LYS A 125 3.80 17.33 -14.29
CA LYS A 125 3.93 18.74 -14.66
C LYS A 125 2.95 19.00 -15.81
N LEU A 126 1.74 19.44 -15.46
CA LEU A 126 0.95 20.29 -16.34
C LEU A 126 1.78 21.57 -16.51
N ASN A 127 2.22 21.82 -17.73
CA ASN A 127 2.62 23.17 -18.15
C ASN A 127 1.40 24.10 -18.11
#